data_AF-A0A4Y7KE63-F1
#
_entry.id   AF-A0A4Y7KE63-F1
#
_cell.length_a   1.000
_cell.length_b   1.000
_cell.length_c   1.000
_cell.angle_alpha   90.00
_cell.angle_beta   90.00
_cell.angle_gamma   90.00
#
_symmetry.space_group_name_H-M   'P 1'
#
loop_
_entity.id
_entity.type
_entity.pdbx_description
1 polymer ?
#
loop_
_entity_poly.entity_id
_entity_poly.type
_entity_poly.pdbx_seq_one_letter_code
_entity_poly.pdbx_strand_id
1 'polypeptide(L)'
;MIFKCQAGPRWARYYVGPIQLLVCYGAVVGSSLLGGQCMKTIYLLSDPVNEAMKLYHFVMIFGGLLLILAQIPSFHSLRHINLISLLLCLAYSTCATAGSIYVGSSSKAPPKDYSLKGDSVNRLFGVFTAIAIIATTFGNGIIPEIQATLAPPVKGKMFKGLSVYLQPTNELLERNFSDAKCAELSARNVIPRLISRTLSVALAVTIAAMLPFFGDINALIGAFGFMPLDFTLPVIFFNLTFRPSKRGSVFWLNPQ
;
A
#
# COMPACT_ATOMS: atom_id res chain seq x y z
N MET A 1 13.37 11.58 6.86
CA MET A 1 14.29 12.58 7.47
C MET A 1 14.12 12.67 8.99
N ILE A 2 12.88 12.74 9.50
CA ILE A 2 12.57 12.75 10.95
C ILE A 2 13.07 11.47 11.66
N PHE A 3 12.82 10.30 11.08
CA PHE A 3 13.32 9.00 11.56
C PHE A 3 14.84 8.93 11.77
N LYS A 4 15.60 9.52 10.83
CA LYS A 4 17.07 9.52 10.85
C LYS A 4 17.61 10.45 11.93
N CYS A 5 16.86 11.49 12.30
CA CYS A 5 17.18 12.42 13.37
C CYS A 5 16.86 11.87 14.78
N GLN A 6 15.78 11.09 14.96
CA GLN A 6 15.34 10.69 16.32
C GLN A 6 15.85 9.32 16.80
N ALA A 7 15.82 8.23 16.01
CA ALA A 7 16.37 6.92 16.42
C ALA A 7 17.78 6.62 15.89
N GLY A 8 18.33 7.54 15.10
CA GLY A 8 19.64 7.39 14.48
C GLY A 8 19.64 6.56 13.18
N PRO A 9 20.71 6.66 12.38
CA PRO A 9 20.74 6.15 11.00
C PRO A 9 20.64 4.62 10.87
N ARG A 10 20.98 3.87 11.92
CA ARG A 10 20.95 2.41 11.93
C ARG A 10 19.54 1.86 12.10
N TRP A 11 18.74 2.42 13.02
CA TRP A 11 17.38 1.97 13.29
C TRP A 11 16.44 2.16 12.09
N ALA A 12 16.50 3.33 11.47
CA ALA A 12 15.74 3.62 10.26
C ALA A 12 16.07 2.66 9.09
N ARG A 13 17.33 2.17 9.01
CA ARG A 13 17.72 1.21 7.96
C ARG A 13 17.31 -0.22 8.24
N TYR A 14 17.54 -0.71 9.45
CA TYR A 14 17.42 -2.15 9.73
C TYR A 14 16.02 -2.57 10.18
N TYR A 15 15.20 -1.64 10.68
CA TYR A 15 13.84 -1.96 11.14
C TYR A 15 12.79 -1.43 10.17
N VAL A 16 12.83 -0.13 9.88
CA VAL A 16 11.80 0.53 9.06
C VAL A 16 11.93 0.15 7.59
N GLY A 17 13.15 0.12 7.06
CA GLY A 17 13.41 -0.21 5.65
C GLY A 17 12.79 -1.54 5.20
N PRO A 18 13.04 -2.68 5.88
CA PRO A 18 12.45 -3.96 5.54
C PRO A 18 10.92 -3.99 5.64
N ILE A 19 10.35 -3.39 6.69
CA ILE A 19 8.89 -3.36 6.87
C ILE A 19 8.23 -2.50 5.79
N GLN A 20 8.83 -1.35 5.47
CA GLN A 20 8.38 -0.48 4.38
C GLN A 20 8.46 -1.18 3.02
N LEU A 21 9.54 -1.94 2.77
CA LEU A 21 9.68 -2.73 1.55
C LEU A 21 8.57 -3.78 1.45
N LEU A 22 8.28 -4.48 2.55
CA LEU A 22 7.20 -5.46 2.62
C LEU A 22 5.83 -4.81 2.33
N VAL A 23 5.55 -3.65 2.94
CA VAL A 23 4.31 -2.90 2.71
C VAL A 23 4.18 -2.48 1.25
N CYS A 24 5.21 -1.84 0.70
CA CYS A 24 5.20 -1.36 -0.68
C CYS A 24 5.07 -2.51 -1.68
N TYR A 25 5.82 -3.59 -1.49
CA TYR A 25 5.76 -4.75 -2.38
C TYR A 25 4.41 -5.46 -2.27
N GLY A 26 3.90 -5.64 -1.05
CA GLY A 26 2.57 -6.20 -0.80
C GLY A 26 1.46 -5.37 -1.45
N ALA A 27 1.55 -4.04 -1.41
CA ALA A 27 0.61 -3.16 -2.09
C ALA A 27 0.62 -3.35 -3.61
N VAL A 28 1.78 -3.60 -4.23
CA VAL A 28 1.87 -3.93 -5.67
C VAL A 28 1.18 -5.27 -5.97
N VAL A 29 1.38 -6.29 -5.13
CA VAL A 29 0.68 -7.59 -5.27
C VAL A 29 -0.83 -7.40 -5.15
N GLY A 30 -1.27 -6.72 -4.08
CA GLY A 30 -2.68 -6.49 -3.79
C GLY A 30 -3.40 -5.68 -4.87
N SER A 31 -2.78 -4.60 -5.36
CA SER A 31 -3.32 -3.78 -6.45
C SER A 31 -3.36 -4.51 -7.79
N SER A 32 -2.38 -5.37 -8.09
CA SER A 32 -2.40 -6.22 -9.28
C SER A 32 -3.56 -7.21 -9.25
N LEU A 33 -3.78 -7.85 -8.09
CA LEU A 33 -4.89 -8.77 -7.88
C LEU A 33 -6.25 -8.06 -7.99
N LEU A 34 -6.39 -6.90 -7.32
CA LEU A 34 -7.62 -6.11 -7.34
C LEU A 34 -7.96 -5.67 -8.77
N GLY A 35 -6.99 -5.21 -9.55
CA GLY A 35 -7.19 -4.87 -10.96
C GLY A 35 -7.69 -6.07 -11.78
N GLY A 36 -7.10 -7.25 -11.57
CA GLY A 36 -7.58 -8.49 -12.20
C GLY A 36 -9.00 -8.87 -11.80
N GLN A 37 -9.37 -8.69 -10.53
CA GLN A 37 -10.75 -8.93 -10.05
C GLN A 37 -11.74 -7.95 -10.69
N CYS A 38 -11.41 -6.66 -10.76
CA CYS A 38 -12.23 -5.65 -11.42
C CYS A 38 -12.47 -6.00 -12.90
N MET A 39 -11.43 -6.41 -13.63
CA MET A 39 -11.59 -6.83 -15.03
C MET A 39 -12.43 -8.10 -15.18
N LYS A 40 -12.26 -9.10 -14.31
CA LYS A 40 -13.12 -10.30 -14.31
C LYS A 40 -14.57 -9.92 -14.08
N THR A 41 -14.86 -9.01 -13.15
CA THR A 41 -16.22 -8.53 -12.89
C THR A 41 -16.83 -7.83 -14.11
N ILE A 42 -16.06 -6.99 -14.81
CA ILE A 42 -16.53 -6.33 -16.06
C ILE A 42 -16.83 -7.36 -17.14
N TYR A 43 -15.98 -8.39 -17.28
CA TYR A 43 -16.21 -9.50 -18.21
C TYR A 43 -17.52 -10.24 -17.91
N LEU A 44 -17.74 -10.62 -16.65
CA LEU A 44 -18.96 -11.29 -16.21
C LEU A 44 -20.22 -10.42 -16.34
N LEU A 45 -20.09 -9.11 -16.27
CA LEU A 45 -21.19 -8.18 -16.52
C LEU A 45 -21.53 -8.05 -18.01
N SER A 46 -20.54 -8.25 -18.89
CA SER A 46 -20.69 -8.08 -20.34
C SER A 46 -21.20 -9.37 -21.00
N ASP A 47 -20.71 -10.52 -20.56
CA ASP A 47 -21.17 -11.85 -21.00
C ASP A 47 -21.38 -12.76 -19.78
N PRO A 48 -22.58 -12.76 -19.18
CA PRO A 48 -22.86 -13.48 -17.93
C PRO A 48 -22.97 -15.00 -18.10
N VAL A 49 -23.05 -15.51 -19.34
CA VAL A 49 -23.26 -16.94 -19.62
C VAL A 49 -21.93 -17.67 -19.83
N ASN A 50 -20.88 -16.95 -20.22
CA ASN A 50 -19.59 -17.52 -20.60
C ASN A 50 -18.55 -17.32 -19.48
N GLU A 51 -18.30 -18.35 -18.65
CA GLU A 51 -17.21 -18.32 -17.66
C GLU A 51 -15.93 -19.03 -18.16
N ALA A 52 -15.58 -18.88 -19.44
CA ALA A 52 -14.42 -19.57 -20.01
C ALA A 52 -13.08 -19.14 -19.37
N MET A 53 -12.97 -17.90 -18.91
CA MET A 53 -11.70 -17.30 -18.47
C MET A 53 -11.56 -17.23 -16.95
N LYS A 54 -10.51 -17.87 -16.42
CA LYS A 54 -10.15 -17.84 -14.99
C LYS A 54 -9.51 -16.52 -14.57
N LEU A 55 -9.62 -16.17 -13.28
CA LEU A 55 -9.12 -14.91 -12.69
C LEU A 55 -7.64 -14.63 -13.00
N TYR A 56 -6.78 -15.64 -12.97
CA TYR A 56 -5.34 -15.44 -13.22
C TYR A 56 -5.06 -14.89 -14.63
N HIS A 57 -5.90 -15.18 -15.63
CA HIS A 57 -5.72 -14.58 -16.97
C HIS A 57 -5.91 -13.07 -16.92
N PHE A 58 -6.93 -12.60 -16.19
CA PHE A 58 -7.18 -11.17 -15.99
C PHE A 58 -6.07 -10.52 -15.16
N VAL A 59 -5.56 -11.20 -14.12
CA VAL A 59 -4.42 -10.72 -13.33
C VAL A 59 -3.16 -10.58 -14.19
N MET A 60 -2.88 -11.54 -15.08
CA MET A 60 -1.74 -11.46 -16.01
C MET A 60 -1.89 -10.35 -17.04
N ILE A 61 -3.09 -10.15 -17.60
CA ILE A 61 -3.38 -9.04 -18.53
C ILE A 61 -3.18 -7.70 -17.84
N PHE A 62 -3.76 -7.52 -16.65
CA PHE A 62 -3.59 -6.31 -15.86
C PHE A 62 -2.13 -6.08 -15.44
N GLY A 63 -1.42 -7.15 -15.08
CA GLY A 63 0.00 -7.14 -14.77
C GLY A 63 0.88 -6.71 -15.96
N GLY A 64 0.53 -7.11 -17.18
CA GLY A 64 1.19 -6.62 -18.40
C GLY A 64 1.04 -5.10 -18.57
N LEU A 65 -0.16 -4.57 -18.30
CA LEU A 65 -0.39 -3.12 -18.29
C LEU A 65 0.42 -2.43 -17.18
N LEU A 66 0.46 -2.99 -15.98
CA LEU A 66 1.29 -2.48 -14.88
C LEU A 66 2.78 -2.49 -15.21
N LEU A 67 3.26 -3.50 -15.95
CA LEU A 67 4.65 -3.57 -16.41
C LEU A 67 5.00 -2.42 -17.37
N ILE A 68 4.08 -2.08 -18.29
CA ILE A 68 4.26 -0.94 -19.21
C ILE A 68 4.27 0.38 -18.43
N LEU A 69 3.30 0.56 -17.53
CA LEU A 69 3.24 1.75 -16.67
C LEU A 69 4.48 1.87 -15.77
N ALA A 70 5.02 0.73 -15.32
CA ALA A 70 6.26 0.67 -14.56
C ALA A 70 7.50 1.00 -15.39
N GLN A 71 7.44 1.21 -16.71
CA GLN A 71 8.59 1.73 -17.44
C GLN A 71 8.59 3.26 -17.56
N ILE A 72 7.46 3.92 -17.25
CA ILE A 72 7.33 5.36 -17.37
C ILE A 72 8.14 6.03 -16.23
N PRO A 73 9.13 6.89 -16.55
CA PRO A 73 9.99 7.54 -15.56
C PRO A 73 9.48 8.93 -15.12
N SER A 74 8.33 9.40 -15.62
CA SER A 74 7.98 10.82 -15.54
C SER A 74 7.25 11.22 -14.25
N PHE A 75 7.93 12.05 -13.45
CA PHE A 75 7.42 12.69 -12.24
C PHE A 75 6.77 14.09 -12.49
N HIS A 76 6.62 14.50 -13.75
CA HIS A 76 6.31 15.90 -14.11
C HIS A 76 4.80 16.26 -14.08
N SER A 77 3.90 15.28 -13.82
CA SER A 77 2.44 15.48 -13.84
C SER A 77 1.72 14.97 -12.57
N LEU A 78 2.45 14.72 -11.48
CA LEU A 78 1.90 14.16 -10.23
C LEU A 78 0.65 14.88 -9.72
N ARG A 79 0.57 16.21 -9.90
CA ARG A 79 -0.61 17.00 -9.49
C ARG A 79 -1.87 16.63 -10.27
N HIS A 80 -1.77 16.44 -11.58
CA HIS A 80 -2.94 16.16 -12.42
C HIS A 80 -3.40 14.70 -12.26
N ILE A 81 -2.46 13.77 -12.14
CA ILE A 81 -2.77 12.36 -11.86
C ILE A 81 -3.47 12.24 -10.49
N ASN A 82 -2.95 12.93 -9.47
CA ASN A 82 -3.57 12.91 -8.15
C ASN A 82 -4.98 13.54 -8.16
N LEU A 83 -5.18 14.64 -8.90
CA LEU A 83 -6.51 15.25 -9.07
C LEU A 83 -7.51 14.30 -9.75
N ILE A 84 -7.10 13.61 -10.81
CA ILE A 84 -7.93 12.61 -11.50
C ILE A 84 -8.29 11.47 -10.54
N SER A 85 -7.32 10.96 -9.77
CA SER A 85 -7.58 9.88 -8.80
C SER A 85 -8.56 10.30 -7.71
N LEU A 86 -8.47 11.55 -7.23
CA LEU A 86 -9.39 12.11 -6.25
C LEU A 86 -10.82 12.16 -6.81
N LEU A 87 -10.97 12.68 -8.03
CA LEU A 87 -12.28 12.75 -8.70
C LEU A 87 -12.88 11.35 -8.92
N LEU A 88 -12.06 10.38 -9.31
CA LEU A 88 -12.51 8.99 -9.51
C LEU A 88 -12.95 8.34 -8.20
N CYS A 89 -12.22 8.55 -7.10
CA CYS A 89 -12.62 8.08 -5.77
C CYS A 89 -13.94 8.70 -5.30
N LEU A 90 -14.13 10.01 -5.51
CA LEU A 90 -15.38 10.70 -5.16
C LEU A 90 -16.56 10.20 -5.99
N ALA A 91 -16.35 9.99 -7.30
CA ALA A 91 -17.35 9.43 -8.19
C ALA A 91 -17.73 8.01 -7.76
N TYR A 92 -16.74 7.15 -7.49
CA TYR A 92 -16.95 5.79 -7.00
C TYR A 92 -17.75 5.78 -5.68
N SER A 93 -17.34 6.59 -4.70
CA SER A 93 -18.03 6.69 -3.40
C SER A 93 -19.48 7.17 -3.56
N THR A 94 -19.72 8.14 -4.45
CA THR A 94 -21.06 8.66 -4.74
C THR A 94 -21.93 7.59 -5.40
N CYS A 95 -21.41 6.90 -6.42
CA CYS A 95 -22.12 5.82 -7.11
C CYS A 95 -22.43 4.64 -6.17
N ALA A 96 -21.47 4.23 -5.33
CA ALA A 96 -21.65 3.15 -4.36
C ALA A 96 -22.73 3.50 -3.33
N THR A 97 -22.72 4.75 -2.83
CA THR A 97 -23.72 5.23 -1.87
C THR A 97 -25.10 5.32 -2.53
N ALA A 98 -25.20 5.94 -3.71
CA ALA A 98 -26.44 6.06 -4.46
C ALA A 98 -27.04 4.69 -4.83
N GLY A 99 -26.20 3.75 -5.28
CA GLY A 99 -26.61 2.38 -5.57
C GLY A 99 -27.09 1.62 -4.34
N SER A 100 -26.42 1.80 -3.19
CA SER A 100 -26.84 1.20 -1.92
C SER A 100 -28.19 1.73 -1.44
N ILE A 101 -28.43 3.05 -1.56
CA ILE A 101 -29.72 3.68 -1.24
C ILE A 101 -30.81 3.18 -2.19
N TYR A 102 -30.52 3.13 -3.49
CA TYR A 102 -31.46 2.67 -4.51
C TYR A 102 -31.90 1.22 -4.28
N VAL A 103 -30.95 0.31 -4.07
CA VAL A 103 -31.24 -1.10 -3.76
C VAL A 103 -31.97 -1.23 -2.42
N GLY A 104 -31.58 -0.43 -1.41
CA GLY A 104 -32.20 -0.44 -0.09
C GLY A 104 -33.68 0.01 -0.08
N SER A 105 -34.05 0.90 -1.01
CA SER A 105 -35.40 1.46 -1.16
C SER A 105 -36.23 0.78 -2.25
N SER A 106 -35.64 -0.12 -3.05
CA SER A 106 -36.33 -0.81 -4.14
C SER A 106 -37.25 -1.91 -3.62
N SER A 107 -38.48 -1.97 -4.14
CA SER A 107 -39.46 -3.03 -3.81
C SER A 107 -39.01 -4.42 -4.29
N LYS A 108 -38.01 -4.49 -5.18
CA LYS A 108 -37.41 -5.75 -5.68
C LYS A 108 -36.15 -6.18 -4.92
N ALA A 109 -35.89 -5.61 -3.75
CA ALA A 109 -34.69 -5.94 -2.98
C ALA A 109 -34.71 -7.41 -2.50
N PRO A 110 -33.58 -8.13 -2.59
CA PRO A 110 -33.46 -9.45 -1.99
C PRO A 110 -33.68 -9.41 -0.47
N PRO A 111 -34.13 -10.50 0.16
CA PRO A 111 -34.37 -10.54 1.60
C PRO A 111 -33.09 -10.21 2.38
N LYS A 112 -33.22 -9.33 3.39
CA LYS A 112 -32.11 -8.86 4.23
C LYS A 112 -31.81 -9.89 5.31
N ASP A 113 -30.71 -10.62 5.17
CA ASP A 113 -30.20 -11.51 6.20
C ASP A 113 -28.91 -10.94 6.81
N TYR A 114 -28.97 -10.57 8.09
CA TYR A 114 -27.84 -10.06 8.87
C TYR A 114 -27.24 -11.13 9.80
N SER A 115 -27.65 -12.38 9.67
CA SER A 115 -27.14 -13.48 10.50
C SER A 115 -25.66 -13.68 10.24
N LEU A 116 -24.87 -13.69 11.32
CA LEU A 116 -23.43 -13.95 11.24
C LEU A 116 -23.19 -15.41 10.84
N LYS A 117 -22.64 -15.65 9.65
CA LYS A 117 -22.26 -17.00 9.20
C LYS A 117 -20.95 -17.45 9.83
N GLY A 118 -20.88 -18.73 10.24
CA GLY A 118 -19.67 -19.38 10.76
C GLY A 118 -19.61 -19.49 12.29
N ASP A 119 -18.75 -20.40 12.76
CA ASP A 119 -18.56 -20.74 14.17
C ASP A 119 -17.88 -19.64 14.97
N SER A 120 -18.00 -19.69 16.30
CA SER A 120 -17.42 -18.70 17.23
C SER A 120 -15.93 -18.44 16.99
N VAL A 121 -15.16 -19.48 16.66
CA VAL A 121 -13.72 -19.38 16.37
C VAL A 121 -13.47 -18.63 15.06
N ASN A 122 -14.22 -18.95 14.01
CA ASN A 122 -14.09 -18.28 12.70
C ASN A 122 -14.45 -16.80 12.80
N ARG A 123 -15.46 -16.47 13.62
CA ARG A 123 -15.82 -15.07 13.91
C ARG A 123 -14.70 -14.35 14.64
N LEU A 124 -14.08 -14.98 15.64
CA LEU A 124 -12.96 -14.40 16.37
C LEU A 124 -11.77 -14.10 15.45
N PHE A 125 -11.38 -15.04 14.59
CA PHE A 125 -10.33 -14.80 13.60
C PHE A 125 -10.73 -13.73 12.58
N GLY A 126 -12.00 -13.72 12.15
CA GLY A 126 -12.55 -12.67 11.28
C GLY A 126 -12.41 -11.26 11.86
N VAL A 127 -12.57 -11.09 13.19
CA VAL A 127 -12.35 -9.81 13.87
C VAL A 127 -10.89 -9.37 13.75
N PHE A 128 -9.92 -10.25 14.02
CA PHE A 128 -8.50 -9.93 13.89
C PHE A 128 -8.12 -9.57 12.45
N THR A 129 -8.61 -10.34 11.47
CA THR A 129 -8.42 -10.05 10.04
C THR A 129 -9.00 -8.68 9.68
N ALA A 130 -10.20 -8.34 10.17
CA ALA A 130 -10.81 -7.05 9.91
C ALA A 130 -10.00 -5.87 10.50
N ILE A 131 -9.52 -5.99 11.74
CA ILE A 131 -8.65 -4.98 12.37
C ILE A 131 -7.39 -4.74 11.53
N ALA A 132 -6.78 -5.80 11.02
CA ALA A 132 -5.60 -5.70 10.19
C ALA A 132 -5.89 -5.04 8.82
N ILE A 133 -7.01 -5.38 8.18
CA ILE A 133 -7.43 -4.70 6.93
C ILE A 133 -7.70 -3.21 7.17
N ILE A 134 -8.31 -2.85 8.32
CA ILE A 134 -8.52 -1.45 8.71
C ILE A 134 -7.18 -0.74 8.87
N ALA A 135 -6.22 -1.37 9.56
CA ALA A 135 -4.86 -0.82 9.70
C ALA A 135 -4.18 -0.58 8.35
N THR A 136 -4.36 -1.49 7.37
CA THR A 136 -3.88 -1.29 5.99
C THR A 136 -4.55 -0.12 5.30
N THR A 137 -5.85 0.04 5.48
CA THR A 137 -6.64 1.08 4.80
C THR A 137 -6.32 2.48 5.32
N PHE A 138 -6.06 2.61 6.62
CA PHE A 138 -5.68 3.87 7.26
C PHE A 138 -4.18 4.01 7.48
N GLY A 139 -3.39 3.12 6.89
CA GLY A 139 -1.94 3.08 7.01
C GLY A 139 -1.31 4.40 6.57
N ASN A 140 -0.79 5.18 7.51
CA ASN A 140 -0.46 6.59 7.34
C ASN A 140 1.05 6.83 7.25
N GLY A 141 1.75 6.01 6.46
CA GLY A 141 3.20 6.17 6.22
C GLY A 141 3.60 7.55 5.66
N ILE A 142 2.63 8.33 5.17
CA ILE A 142 2.81 9.67 4.59
C ILE A 142 2.70 10.79 5.66
N ILE A 143 2.11 10.56 6.84
CA ILE A 143 1.91 11.62 7.85
C ILE A 143 3.24 12.26 8.30
N PRO A 144 4.28 11.49 8.67
CA PRO A 144 5.58 12.08 9.03
C PRO A 144 6.24 12.82 7.85
N GLU A 145 5.95 12.42 6.62
CA GLU A 145 6.48 13.03 5.40
C GLU A 145 5.76 14.34 5.05
N ILE A 146 4.44 14.41 5.26
CA ILE A 146 3.64 15.64 5.18
C ILE A 146 4.12 16.64 6.24
N GLN A 147 4.31 16.19 7.48
CA GLN A 147 4.85 17.03 8.55
C GLN A 147 6.26 17.54 8.24
N ALA A 148 7.13 16.69 7.68
CA ALA A 148 8.47 17.08 7.23
C ALA A 148 8.46 18.04 6.02
N THR A 149 7.40 17.98 5.21
CA THR A 149 7.19 18.84 4.04
C THR A 149 6.65 20.22 4.45
N LEU A 150 5.70 20.27 5.38
CA LEU A 150 5.17 21.52 5.93
C LEU A 150 6.22 22.31 6.75
N ALA A 151 7.26 21.66 7.25
CA ALA A 151 8.38 22.31 7.92
C ALA A 151 9.29 23.07 6.92
N PRO A 152 9.54 24.38 7.11
CA PRO A 152 10.44 25.15 6.25
C PRO A 152 11.87 24.54 6.19
N PRO A 153 12.59 24.54 5.05
CA PRO A 153 12.17 24.94 3.70
C PRO A 153 11.42 23.81 2.95
N VAL A 154 10.25 24.16 2.41
CA VAL A 154 9.21 23.24 1.89
C VAL A 154 9.60 22.59 0.55
N LYS A 155 10.17 23.35 -0.40
CA LYS A 155 10.32 22.90 -1.81
C LYS A 155 11.31 21.75 -2.02
N GLY A 156 12.45 21.75 -1.32
CA GLY A 156 13.50 20.73 -1.53
C GLY A 156 13.24 19.41 -0.80
N LYS A 157 12.50 19.45 0.32
CA LYS A 157 12.21 18.27 1.15
C LYS A 157 11.00 17.47 0.63
N MET A 158 10.10 18.12 -0.10
CA MET A 158 8.87 17.55 -0.64
C MET A 158 9.12 16.49 -1.73
N PHE A 159 10.04 16.77 -2.68
CA PHE A 159 10.45 15.78 -3.69
C PHE A 159 11.21 14.60 -3.06
N LYS A 160 12.02 14.88 -2.03
CA LYS A 160 12.70 13.82 -1.26
C LYS A 160 11.69 12.96 -0.49
N GLY A 161 10.69 13.54 0.17
CA GLY A 161 9.65 12.79 0.91
C GLY A 161 8.87 11.82 0.03
N LEU A 162 8.34 12.29 -1.11
CA LEU A 162 7.63 11.43 -2.05
C LEU A 162 8.54 10.36 -2.68
N SER A 163 9.83 10.69 -2.89
CA SER A 163 10.83 9.73 -3.35
C SER A 163 11.18 8.70 -2.25
N VAL A 164 11.15 9.08 -0.96
CA VAL A 164 11.49 8.22 0.20
C VAL A 164 10.57 7.01 0.31
N TYR A 165 9.29 7.10 -0.06
CA TYR A 165 8.39 5.96 -0.04
C TYR A 165 8.77 4.89 -1.08
N LEU A 166 9.36 5.30 -2.21
CA LEU A 166 9.94 4.41 -3.23
C LEU A 166 11.45 4.14 -3.01
N GLN A 167 12.10 4.83 -2.08
CA GLN A 167 13.54 4.72 -1.83
C GLN A 167 14.01 3.35 -1.32
N PRO A 168 13.26 2.53 -0.56
CA PRO A 168 13.82 1.28 -0.05
C PRO A 168 14.30 0.37 -1.18
N THR A 169 13.50 0.27 -2.24
CA THR A 169 13.84 -0.51 -3.44
C THR A 169 14.94 0.16 -4.27
N ASN A 170 14.87 1.48 -4.44
CA ASN A 170 15.88 2.23 -5.19
C ASN A 170 17.24 2.30 -4.47
N GLU A 171 17.32 2.45 -3.14
CA GLU A 171 18.57 2.46 -2.36
C GLU A 171 19.22 1.07 -2.29
N LEU A 172 18.43 0.00 -2.15
CA LEU A 172 18.96 -1.38 -2.20
C LEU A 172 19.59 -1.69 -3.56
N LEU A 173 18.90 -1.28 -4.63
CA LEU A 173 19.39 -1.44 -5.98
C LEU A 173 20.57 -0.51 -6.28
N GLU A 174 20.48 0.77 -5.89
CA GLU A 174 21.54 1.74 -6.11
C GLU A 174 22.81 1.37 -5.35
N ARG A 175 22.72 0.80 -4.13
CA ARG A 175 23.91 0.32 -3.40
C ARG A 175 24.54 -0.92 -4.02
N ASN A 176 23.74 -1.82 -4.60
CA ASN A 176 24.27 -3.04 -5.22
C ASN A 176 24.85 -2.79 -6.62
N PHE A 177 24.36 -1.77 -7.35
CA PHE A 177 24.67 -1.59 -8.77
C PHE A 177 25.18 -0.20 -9.19
N SER A 178 25.16 0.83 -8.33
CA SER A 178 25.59 2.19 -8.73
C SER A 178 27.05 2.45 -8.45
N ASP A 179 27.76 2.86 -9.49
CA ASP A 179 29.10 3.42 -9.43
C ASP A 179 28.98 4.95 -9.25
N ALA A 180 29.44 5.48 -8.12
CA ALA A 180 29.21 6.88 -7.70
C ALA A 180 29.88 7.93 -8.61
N LYS A 181 30.65 7.50 -9.62
CA LYS A 181 31.36 8.35 -10.59
C LYS A 181 30.59 8.64 -11.87
N CYS A 182 29.45 7.99 -12.12
CA CYS A 182 28.67 8.15 -13.35
C CYS A 182 27.36 8.91 -13.13
N ALA A 183 26.89 9.62 -14.16
CA ALA A 183 25.62 10.36 -14.11
C ALA A 183 24.41 9.44 -13.85
N GLU A 184 23.44 9.91 -13.06
CA GLU A 184 22.28 9.15 -12.55
C GLU A 184 21.39 8.53 -13.65
N LEU A 185 21.39 9.14 -14.85
CA LEU A 185 20.65 8.73 -16.05
C LEU A 185 21.51 7.99 -17.10
N SER A 186 22.76 7.62 -16.78
CA SER A 186 23.61 6.84 -17.68
C SER A 186 23.03 5.45 -17.93
N ALA A 187 23.18 4.92 -19.16
CA ALA A 187 22.71 3.59 -19.54
C ALA A 187 23.14 2.49 -18.55
N ARG A 188 24.34 2.64 -17.96
CA ARG A 188 24.92 1.72 -16.97
C ARG A 188 24.13 1.65 -15.65
N ASN A 189 23.42 2.73 -15.28
CA ASN A 189 22.56 2.81 -14.10
C ASN A 189 21.07 2.61 -14.43
N VAL A 190 20.64 2.89 -15.68
CA VAL A 190 19.24 2.74 -16.10
C VAL A 190 18.88 1.27 -16.40
N ILE A 191 19.78 0.52 -17.03
CA ILE A 191 19.57 -0.90 -17.35
C ILE A 191 19.27 -1.75 -16.10
N PRO A 192 20.08 -1.72 -15.02
CA PRO A 192 19.78 -2.51 -13.82
C PRO A 192 18.49 -2.08 -13.12
N ARG A 193 18.14 -0.79 -13.15
CA ARG A 193 16.84 -0.29 -12.65
C ARG A 193 15.68 -0.87 -13.43
N LEU A 194 15.78 -0.87 -14.76
CA LEU A 194 14.74 -1.40 -15.65
C LEU A 194 14.52 -2.90 -15.43
N ILE A 195 15.62 -3.66 -15.35
CA ILE A 195 15.59 -5.11 -15.11
C ILE A 195 14.95 -5.42 -13.77
N SER A 196 15.37 -4.75 -12.69
CA SER A 196 14.80 -5.00 -11.37
C SER A 196 13.34 -4.54 -11.25
N ARG A 197 12.94 -3.45 -11.91
CA ARG A 197 11.55 -2.99 -11.90
C ARG A 197 10.64 -3.97 -12.64
N THR A 198 11.10 -4.47 -13.77
CA THR A 198 10.41 -5.50 -14.55
C THR A 198 10.33 -6.82 -13.76
N LEU A 199 11.44 -7.25 -13.17
CA LEU A 199 11.49 -8.48 -12.38
C LEU A 199 10.61 -8.41 -11.13
N SER A 200 10.67 -7.31 -10.38
CA SER A 200 9.86 -7.13 -9.17
C SER A 200 8.36 -7.12 -9.47
N VAL A 201 7.92 -6.42 -10.51
CA VAL A 201 6.52 -6.40 -10.93
C VAL A 201 6.09 -7.76 -11.49
N ALA A 202 6.90 -8.42 -12.31
CA ALA A 202 6.58 -9.75 -12.82
C ALA A 202 6.42 -10.78 -11.70
N LEU A 203 7.30 -10.76 -10.69
CA LEU A 203 7.18 -11.59 -9.49
C LEU A 203 5.90 -11.24 -8.71
N ALA A 204 5.59 -9.95 -8.53
CA ALA A 204 4.39 -9.54 -7.80
C ALA A 204 3.10 -10.00 -8.50
N VAL A 205 3.05 -9.88 -9.83
CA VAL A 205 1.93 -10.36 -10.66
C VAL A 205 1.80 -11.88 -10.59
N THR A 206 2.92 -12.61 -10.58
CA THR A 206 2.92 -14.07 -10.43
C THR A 206 2.35 -14.49 -9.07
N ILE A 207 2.77 -13.82 -7.99
CA ILE A 207 2.24 -14.06 -6.64
C ILE A 207 0.74 -13.74 -6.59
N ALA A 208 0.32 -12.60 -7.16
CA ALA A 208 -1.10 -12.22 -7.24
C ALA A 208 -1.95 -13.25 -8.02
N ALA A 209 -1.39 -13.84 -9.08
CA ALA A 209 -2.06 -14.87 -9.87
C ALA A 209 -2.15 -16.21 -9.12
N MET A 210 -1.15 -16.56 -8.31
CA MET A 210 -1.11 -17.79 -7.52
C MET A 210 -1.97 -17.72 -6.25
N LEU A 211 -2.06 -16.54 -5.63
CA LEU A 211 -2.75 -16.33 -4.34
C LEU A 211 -3.84 -15.26 -4.49
N PRO A 212 -5.03 -15.61 -5.01
CA PRO A 212 -6.09 -14.65 -5.29
C PRO A 212 -6.89 -14.21 -4.04
N PHE A 213 -6.24 -14.12 -2.88
CA PHE A 213 -6.85 -13.82 -1.59
C PHE A 213 -6.61 -12.35 -1.20
N PHE A 214 -7.32 -11.42 -1.84
CA PHE A 214 -7.12 -9.98 -1.62
C PHE A 214 -7.30 -9.57 -0.15
N GLY A 215 -8.33 -10.10 0.52
CA GLY A 215 -8.58 -9.82 1.94
C GLY A 215 -7.42 -10.24 2.83
N ASP A 216 -6.90 -11.46 2.65
CA ASP A 216 -5.81 -12.01 3.46
C ASP A 216 -4.48 -11.31 3.18
N ILE A 217 -4.20 -10.94 1.93
CA ILE A 217 -3.02 -10.13 1.57
C ILE A 217 -3.06 -8.78 2.29
N ASN A 218 -4.21 -8.10 2.28
CA ASN A 218 -4.36 -6.83 3.00
C ASN A 218 -4.27 -7.00 4.51
N ALA A 219 -4.83 -8.07 5.07
CA ALA A 219 -4.71 -8.37 6.49
C ALA A 219 -3.24 -8.61 6.88
N LEU A 220 -2.48 -9.35 6.08
CA LEU A 220 -1.06 -9.60 6.31
C LEU A 220 -0.24 -8.30 6.29
N ILE A 221 -0.46 -7.46 5.27
CA ILE A 221 0.21 -6.15 5.13
C ILE A 221 -0.12 -5.26 6.34
N GLY A 222 -1.35 -5.32 6.83
CA GLY A 222 -1.79 -4.53 7.98
C GLY A 222 -1.14 -4.99 9.27
N ALA A 223 -1.20 -6.28 9.54
CA ALA A 223 -0.69 -6.87 10.76
C ALA A 223 0.84 -6.75 10.89
N PHE A 224 1.58 -7.01 9.82
CA PHE A 224 3.04 -7.05 9.86
C PHE A 224 3.71 -5.77 9.33
N GLY A 225 2.98 -4.98 8.56
CA GLY A 225 3.47 -3.74 7.96
C GLY A 225 3.02 -2.52 8.73
N PHE A 226 1.74 -2.18 8.59
CA PHE A 226 1.20 -0.93 9.13
C PHE A 226 1.07 -0.92 10.65
N MET A 227 0.65 -2.01 11.30
CA MET A 227 0.52 -2.04 12.76
C MET A 227 1.82 -1.68 13.50
N PRO A 228 2.96 -2.33 13.23
CA PRO A 228 4.21 -1.98 13.90
C PRO A 228 4.73 -0.60 13.48
N LEU A 229 4.48 -0.15 12.25
CA LEU A 229 4.92 1.17 11.77
C LEU A 229 4.10 2.33 12.32
N ASP A 230 2.78 2.16 12.49
CA ASP A 230 1.87 3.26 12.80
C ASP A 230 1.48 3.30 14.28
N PHE A 231 1.44 2.16 14.98
CA PHE A 231 1.08 2.12 16.40
C PHE A 231 2.30 2.01 17.31
N THR A 232 3.16 1.02 17.08
CA THR A 232 4.30 0.76 17.97
C THR A 232 5.37 1.84 17.85
N LEU A 233 5.61 2.31 16.62
CA LEU A 233 6.78 3.11 16.34
C LEU A 233 6.68 4.56 16.86
N PRO A 234 5.56 5.29 16.69
CA PRO A 234 5.39 6.61 17.32
C PRO A 234 5.53 6.56 18.84
N VAL A 235 5.07 5.47 19.48
CA VAL A 235 5.16 5.25 20.91
C VAL A 235 6.61 5.08 21.36
N ILE A 236 7.40 4.26 20.65
CA ILE A 236 8.83 4.13 20.89
C ILE A 236 9.53 5.49 20.76
N PHE A 237 9.21 6.27 19.72
CA PHE A 237 9.81 7.58 19.54
C PHE A 237 9.46 8.58 20.62
N PHE A 238 8.21 8.60 21.05
CA PHE A 238 7.77 9.43 22.17
C PHE A 238 8.58 9.10 23.43
N ASN A 239 8.71 7.82 23.75
CA ASN A 239 9.46 7.35 24.92
C ASN A 239 10.95 7.69 24.84
N LEU A 240 11.58 7.57 23.67
CA LEU A 240 12.99 7.91 23.45
C LEU A 240 13.25 9.42 23.55
N THR A 241 12.32 10.24 23.04
CA THR A 241 12.48 11.70 22.95
C THR A 241 12.21 12.39 24.29
N PHE A 242 11.10 12.04 24.94
CA PHE A 242 10.65 12.73 26.15
C PHE A 242 11.10 12.06 27.45
N ARG A 243 11.59 10.81 27.38
CA ARG A 243 12.02 9.98 28.53
C ARG A 243 11.10 10.13 29.76
N PRO A 244 9.78 9.93 29.63
CA PRO A 244 8.86 10.06 30.74
C PRO A 244 9.23 9.11 31.89
N SER A 245 8.96 9.53 33.13
CA SER A 245 9.22 8.72 34.33
C SER A 245 8.48 7.38 34.24
N LYS A 246 9.19 6.26 34.44
CA LYS A 246 8.64 4.88 34.39
C LYS A 246 7.53 4.60 35.41
N ARG A 247 7.30 5.50 36.37
CA ARG A 247 6.24 5.42 37.39
C ARG A 247 5.00 6.25 37.08
N GLY A 248 5.03 7.14 36.08
CA GLY A 248 3.89 7.98 35.74
C GLY A 248 2.88 7.25 34.86
N SER A 249 1.58 7.50 35.07
CA SER A 249 0.50 6.90 34.26
C SER A 249 0.66 7.19 32.76
N VAL A 250 1.31 8.30 32.40
CA VAL A 250 1.64 8.66 31.00
C VAL A 250 2.55 7.63 30.31
N PHE A 251 3.42 6.94 31.05
CA PHE A 251 4.27 5.88 30.50
C PHE A 251 3.48 4.59 30.19
N TRP A 252 2.41 4.32 30.95
CA TRP A 252 1.58 3.11 30.84
C TRP A 252 0.31 3.28 30.00
N LEU A 253 -0.24 4.50 29.95
CA LEU A 253 -1.37 4.88 29.09
C LEU A 253 -0.98 5.10 27.64
N ASN A 254 0.33 5.18 27.35
CA ASN A 254 0.84 5.16 25.98
C ASN A 254 0.78 3.70 25.50
N PRO A 255 -0.05 3.35 24.50
CA PRO A 255 -0.27 1.96 24.10
C PRO A 255 1.07 1.33 23.65
N GLN A 256 1.51 0.29 24.36
CA GLN A 256 2.75 -0.44 24.02
C GLN A 256 2.63 -1.19 22.68
#